data_AF-A0A974XCX5-F1
#
_entry.id   AF-A0A974XCX5-F1
#
_cell.length_a   1.000
_cell.length_b   1.000
_cell.length_c   1.000
_cell.angle_alpha   90.00
_cell.angle_beta   90.00
_cell.angle_gamma   90.00
#
_symmetry.space_group_name_H-M   'P 1'
#
loop_
_entity.id
_entity.type
_entity.pdbx_description
1 polymer ?
#
loop_
_entity_poly.entity_id
_entity_poly.type
_entity_poly.pdbx_seq_one_letter_code
_entity_poly.pdbx_strand_id
1 'polypeptide(L)' 'MDTKKIKIKSEYYTDLDDTLAKYDIPEEAREDVDETMQLVEDMILYFTLTTLSN' A
#
# COMPACT_ATOMS: atom_id res chain seq x y z
N MET A 1 -17.44 -24.25 -14.42
CA MET A 1 -17.68 -22.99 -13.68
C MET A 1 -16.37 -22.24 -13.67
N ASP A 2 -16.24 -21.23 -14.54
CA ASP A 2 -15.08 -20.34 -14.55
C ASP A 2 -15.16 -19.43 -13.33
N THR A 3 -14.37 -19.71 -12.31
CA THR A 3 -14.16 -18.80 -11.18
C THR A 3 -13.36 -17.61 -11.67
N LYS A 4 -14.05 -16.63 -12.25
CA LYS A 4 -13.50 -15.31 -12.55
C LYS A 4 -13.05 -14.71 -11.22
N LYS A 5 -11.74 -14.74 -10.93
CA LYS A 5 -11.16 -14.12 -9.73
C LYS A 5 -11.54 -12.64 -9.74
N ILE A 6 -12.49 -12.24 -8.91
CA ILE A 6 -12.85 -10.84 -8.72
C ILE A 6 -11.63 -10.21 -8.03
N LYS A 7 -10.81 -9.48 -8.79
CA LYS A 7 -9.79 -8.59 -8.21
C LYS A 7 -10.54 -7.42 -7.62
N ILE A 8 -10.80 -7.47 -6.31
CA ILE A 8 -11.25 -6.30 -5.55
C ILE A 8 -10.04 -5.36 -5.50
N LYS A 9 -9.98 -4.39 -6.41
CA LYS A 9 -9.09 -3.24 -6.26
C LYS A 9 -9.70 -2.38 -5.16
N SER A 10 -9.18 -2.46 -3.94
CA SER A 10 -9.55 -1.48 -2.93
C SER A 10 -8.79 -0.19 -3.25
N GLU A 11 -9.51 0.93 -3.33
CA GLU A 11 -8.92 2.26 -3.55
C GLU A 11 -7.93 2.67 -2.44
N TYR A 12 -7.90 1.90 -1.35
CA TYR A 12 -7.04 2.10 -0.20
C TYR A 12 -5.75 1.27 -0.26
N TYR A 13 -5.67 0.23 -1.11
CA TYR A 13 -4.39 -0.42 -1.40
C TYR A 13 -3.68 0.43 -2.44
N THR A 14 -2.61 1.08 -2.01
CA THR A 14 -1.78 1.92 -2.86
C THR A 14 -0.83 1.00 -3.60
N ASP A 15 -1.17 0.62 -4.83
CA ASP A 15 -0.16 0.14 -5.78
C ASP A 15 0.83 1.29 -5.99
N LEU A 16 2.13 1.02 -5.91
CA LEU A 16 3.19 2.05 -6.01
C LEU A 16 3.06 2.84 -7.32
N ASP A 17 2.89 2.15 -8.45
CA ASP A 17 2.72 2.78 -9.76
C ASP A 17 1.46 3.67 -9.85
N ASP A 18 0.34 3.20 -9.28
CA ASP A 18 -0.91 3.97 -9.24
C ASP A 18 -0.73 5.22 -8.34
N THR A 19 0.08 5.13 -7.28
CA THR A 19 0.39 6.23 -6.36
C THR A 19 1.28 7.28 -7.01
N LEU A 20 2.36 6.85 -7.66
CA LEU A 20 3.27 7.74 -8.39
C LEU A 20 2.51 8.50 -9.49
N ALA A 21 1.69 7.79 -10.27
CA ALA A 21 0.88 8.40 -11.33
C ALA A 21 -0.21 9.35 -10.80
N LYS A 22 -0.87 8.99 -9.68
CA LYS A 22 -1.94 9.81 -9.09
C LYS A 22 -1.45 11.15 -8.57
N TYR A 23 -0.25 11.17 -7.98
CA TYR A 23 0.30 12.37 -7.35
C TYR A 23 1.37 13.06 -8.21
N ASP A 24 1.55 12.62 -9.46
CA ASP A 24 2.55 13.14 -10.40
C ASP A 24 3.96 13.18 -9.77
N ILE A 25 4.30 12.09 -9.06
CA ILE A 25 5.57 11.97 -8.36
C ILE A 25 6.66 11.64 -9.38
N PRO A 26 7.79 12.37 -9.37
CA PRO A 26 8.88 12.09 -10.28
C PRO A 26 9.50 10.71 -10.03
N GLU A 27 9.96 10.06 -11.11
CA GLU A 27 10.53 8.70 -11.03
C GLU A 27 11.79 8.66 -10.15
N GLU A 28 12.55 9.75 -10.06
CA GLU A 28 13.69 9.84 -9.13
C GLU A 28 13.31 9.71 -7.65
N ALA A 29 12.05 9.96 -7.28
CA ALA A 29 11.56 9.82 -5.91
C ALA A 29 10.88 8.47 -5.65
N ARG A 30 10.90 7.54 -6.62
CA ARG A 30 10.24 6.24 -6.53
C ARG A 30 10.71 5.42 -5.33
N GLU A 31 12.02 5.36 -5.12
CA GLU A 31 12.63 4.59 -4.03
C GLU A 31 12.20 5.14 -2.66
N ASP A 32 12.24 6.46 -2.50
CA ASP A 32 11.80 7.13 -1.27
C ASP A 32 10.32 6.87 -0.96
N VAL A 33 9.46 6.84 -1.99
CA VAL A 33 8.03 6.54 -1.83
C VAL A 33 7.81 5.09 -1.45
N ASP A 34 8.51 4.15 -2.09
CA ASP A 34 8.40 2.71 -1.80
C ASP A 34 8.81 2.41 -0.34
N GLU A 35 9.96 2.95 0.09
CA GLU A 35 10.41 2.83 1.48
C GLU A 35 9.42 3.43 2.48
N THR A 36 8.89 4.62 2.18
CA THR A 36 7.93 5.29 3.05
C THR A 36 6.63 4.49 3.18
N MET A 37 6.14 3.92 2.08
CA MET A 37 4.94 3.08 2.09
C MET A 37 5.14 1.84 2.95
N GLN A 38 6.28 1.15 2.79
CA GLN A 38 6.60 -0.04 3.61
C GLN A 38 6.68 0.30 5.11
N LEU A 39 7.30 1.43 5.47
CA LEU A 39 7.38 1.88 6.87
C LEU A 39 5.99 2.16 7.47
N VAL A 40 5.08 2.76 6.70
CA VAL A 40 3.72 3.04 7.15
C VAL A 40 2.94 1.73 7.36
N GLU A 41 3.09 0.75 6.47
CA GLU A 41 2.48 -0.57 6.63
C GLU A 41 2.96 -1.27 7.90
N ASP A 42 4.28 -1.27 8.15
CA ASP A 42 4.87 -1.86 9.34
C ASP A 42 4.37 -1.18 10.63
N MET A 43 4.25 0.15 10.62
CA MET A 43 3.71 0.91 11.75
C MET A 43 2.24 0.55 12.03
N ILE A 44 1.41 0.45 10.99
CA ILE A 44 0.00 0.07 11.12
C ILE A 44 -0.12 -1.36 11.65
N LEU A 45 0.68 -2.29 11.13
CA LEU A 45 0.71 -3.66 11.60
C LEU A 45 1.10 -3.73 13.08
N TYR A 46 2.16 -3.03 13.47
CA TYR A 46 2.62 -2.96 14.85
C TYR A 46 1.54 -2.39 15.79
N PHE A 47 0.91 -1.28 15.40
CA PHE A 47 -0.19 -0.69 16.17
C PHE A 47 -1.36 -1.66 16.33
N THR A 48 -1.70 -2.38 15.26
CA THR A 48 -2.79 -3.36 15.27
C THR A 48 -2.46 -4.53 16.21
N LEU A 49 -1.25 -5.09 16.12
CA LEU A 49 -0.81 -6.17 16.98
C LEU A 49 -0.79 -5.75 18.46
N THR A 50 -0.24 -4.58 18.76
CA THR A 50 -0.18 -4.07 20.14
C THR A 50 -1.56 -3.76 20.73
N THR A 51 -2.48 -3.24 19.93
CA THR A 51 -3.84 -2.89 20.39
C THR A 51 -4.74 -4.11 20.54
N LEU A 52 -4.64 -5.09 19.64
CA LEU A 52 -5.46 -6.31 19.68
C LEU A 52 -4.89 -7.42 20.60
N SER A 53 -3.64 -7.28 21.06
CA SER A 53 -3.02 -8.22 22.01
C SER A 53 -3.26 -7.86 23.49
N ASN A 54 -4.00 -6.78 23.76
CA ASN A 54 -4.50 -6.38 25.08
C ASN A 54 -6.00 -6.63 25.20
#